data_AF-A0A0R1MIY6-F1
#
_entry.id   AF-A0A0R1MIY6-F1
#
_cell.length_a   1.000
_cell.length_b   1.000
_cell.length_c   1.000
_cell.angle_alpha   90.00
_cell.angle_beta   90.00
_cell.angle_gamma   90.00
#
_symmetry.space_group_name_H-M   'P 1'
#
loop_
_entity.id
_entity.type
_entity.pdbx_description
1 polymer ?
#
loop_
_entity_poly.entity_id
_entity_poly.type
_entity_poly.pdbx_seq_one_letter_code
_entity_poly.pdbx_strand_id
1 'polypeptide(L)'
;MDSEVPKIKPSFIKTMIEKYNDTKEHAEEVADRFIQIFMDAANYGFSVNHSLPYSYVGYIATWLRYYYSLEFATSAFEIWKDDQNKINKVSSYAQEHGITLKKAIFGKSKGLYFMDKDNNSIYEGTASIKGNNSQVGDLLYDIAKIKKYENFCDLLLKIHDDSFIADKEGNITAIEDVYKKDEIELQKIDKELKSGDIELHQNKYDINKTKMVGLIRLGYFDKFGSIKKLQTIYDFFKKEYKPNNKTLSGKAKKYQLCVETEKNTPEDEYSFIQLLEFELYYTGKCSKHDDRMPSKYGFIVDVNKGRTRTRATVYSIKYGKNMPMLVGNRVYNNVPFKTGDLISIEQIEEKPKSVFMDGQWTKHPTDVDIWVKQAKFIRKGEISK
;
A
#
# COMPACT_ATOMS: atom_id res chain seq x y z
N MET A 1 52.93 -2.69 -7.17
CA MET A 1 53.18 -3.09 -8.56
C MET A 1 54.64 -2.81 -8.91
N ASP A 2 55.10 -1.59 -8.63
CA ASP A 2 56.48 -1.10 -8.88
C ASP A 2 57.61 -1.89 -8.20
N SER A 3 57.34 -2.60 -7.09
CA SER A 3 58.34 -3.42 -6.38
C SER A 3 58.37 -4.89 -6.80
N GLU A 4 57.28 -5.41 -7.40
CA GLU A 4 57.10 -6.84 -7.67
C GLU A 4 57.25 -7.18 -9.16
N VAL A 5 56.78 -6.31 -10.06
CA VAL A 5 56.92 -6.49 -11.51
C VAL A 5 58.40 -6.62 -11.95
N PRO A 6 59.35 -5.85 -11.40
CA PRO A 6 60.78 -6.02 -11.71
C PRO A 6 61.36 -7.37 -11.29
N LYS A 7 60.72 -8.09 -10.36
CA LYS A 7 61.16 -9.43 -9.90
C LYS A 7 60.56 -10.56 -10.75
N ILE A 8 59.41 -10.32 -11.37
CA ILE A 8 58.68 -11.34 -12.16
C ILE A 8 59.42 -11.63 -13.48
N LYS A 9 59.89 -10.60 -14.20
CA LYS A 9 60.57 -10.78 -15.50
C LYS A 9 61.83 -11.67 -15.39
N PRO A 10 62.79 -11.43 -14.47
CA PRO A 10 63.96 -12.31 -14.33
C PRO A 10 63.61 -13.74 -13.93
N SER A 11 62.60 -13.92 -13.06
CA SER A 11 62.14 -15.24 -12.61
C SER A 11 61.47 -16.04 -13.73
N PHE A 12 60.67 -15.37 -14.57
CA PHE A 12 60.04 -15.96 -15.75
C PHE A 12 61.09 -16.43 -16.77
N ILE A 13 62.06 -15.57 -17.13
CA ILE A 13 63.15 -15.90 -18.08
C ILE A 13 63.95 -17.11 -17.57
N LYS A 14 64.33 -17.10 -16.28
CA LYS A 14 65.03 -18.23 -15.66
C LYS A 14 64.24 -19.53 -15.79
N THR A 15 62.93 -19.49 -15.52
CA THR A 15 62.06 -20.67 -15.60
C THR A 15 61.96 -21.21 -17.04
N MET A 16 61.88 -20.33 -18.04
CA MET A 16 61.82 -20.71 -19.46
C MET A 16 63.09 -21.43 -19.92
N ILE A 17 64.26 -20.92 -19.52
CA ILE A 17 65.55 -21.52 -19.86
C ILE A 17 65.74 -22.85 -19.12
N GLU A 18 65.51 -22.89 -17.81
CA GLU A 18 65.85 -24.06 -16.98
C GLU A 18 64.84 -25.21 -17.09
N LYS A 19 63.54 -24.92 -17.22
CA LYS A 19 62.49 -25.97 -17.22
C LYS A 19 61.98 -26.31 -18.61
N TYR A 20 61.97 -25.34 -19.51
CA TYR A 20 61.40 -25.49 -20.85
C TYR A 20 62.47 -25.48 -21.95
N ASN A 21 63.75 -25.38 -21.57
CA ASN A 21 64.91 -25.46 -22.46
C ASN A 21 64.86 -24.43 -23.61
N ASP A 22 64.25 -23.27 -23.33
CA ASP A 22 64.09 -22.16 -24.26
C ASP A 22 65.39 -21.34 -24.39
N THR A 23 65.52 -20.60 -25.49
CA THR A 23 66.63 -19.67 -25.68
C THR A 23 66.40 -18.39 -24.87
N LYS A 24 67.49 -17.76 -24.43
CA LYS A 24 67.41 -16.51 -23.67
C LYS A 24 66.74 -15.39 -24.47
N GLU A 25 67.05 -15.28 -25.75
CA GLU A 25 66.53 -14.24 -26.65
C GLU A 25 65.01 -14.38 -26.83
N HIS A 26 64.53 -15.59 -27.12
CA HIS A 26 63.09 -15.85 -27.24
C HIS A 26 62.36 -15.67 -25.90
N ALA A 27 62.96 -16.14 -24.79
CA ALA A 27 62.38 -15.97 -23.46
C ALA A 27 62.25 -14.49 -23.03
N GLU A 28 63.20 -13.63 -23.40
CA GLU A 28 63.15 -12.18 -23.16
C GLU A 28 62.02 -11.51 -23.95
N GLU A 29 61.87 -11.85 -25.23
CA GLU A 29 60.79 -11.32 -26.08
C GLU A 29 59.40 -11.68 -25.54
N VAL A 30 59.20 -12.95 -25.17
CA VAL A 30 57.95 -13.44 -24.58
C VAL A 30 57.68 -12.76 -23.24
N ALA A 31 58.71 -12.59 -22.40
CA ALA A 31 58.57 -11.95 -21.10
C ALA A 31 58.14 -10.48 -21.22
N ASP A 32 58.70 -9.72 -22.16
CA ASP A 32 58.33 -8.31 -22.36
C ASP A 32 56.87 -8.16 -22.81
N ARG A 33 56.43 -9.01 -23.74
CA ARG A 33 55.03 -9.05 -24.17
C ARG A 33 54.09 -9.44 -23.03
N PHE A 34 54.45 -10.47 -22.26
CA PHE A 34 53.65 -10.94 -21.12
C PHE A 34 53.51 -9.87 -20.03
N ILE A 35 54.61 -9.19 -19.68
CA ILE A 35 54.59 -8.14 -18.66
C ILE A 35 53.72 -6.96 -19.10
N GLN A 36 53.78 -6.54 -20.36
CA GLN A 36 52.92 -5.47 -20.87
C GLN A 36 51.44 -5.87 -20.78
N ILE A 37 51.08 -7.08 -21.23
CA ILE A 37 49.72 -7.62 -21.12
C ILE A 37 49.26 -7.67 -19.65
N PHE A 38 50.14 -8.10 -18.74
CA PHE A 38 49.85 -8.14 -17.31
C PHE A 38 49.60 -6.75 -16.75
N MET A 39 50.42 -5.75 -17.08
CA MET A 39 50.26 -4.36 -16.62
C MET A 39 48.94 -3.76 -17.14
N ASP A 40 48.63 -3.98 -18.42
CA ASP A 40 47.39 -3.52 -19.02
C ASP A 40 46.17 -4.20 -18.38
N ALA A 41 46.23 -5.50 -18.13
CA ALA A 41 45.16 -6.26 -17.49
C ALA A 41 45.02 -5.93 -15.99
N ALA A 42 46.11 -5.70 -15.27
CA ALA A 42 46.09 -5.43 -13.84
C ALA A 42 45.38 -4.10 -13.50
N ASN A 43 45.41 -3.13 -14.42
CA ASN A 43 44.72 -1.85 -14.25
C ASN A 43 43.19 -1.94 -14.37
N TYR A 44 42.67 -2.98 -15.04
CA TYR A 44 41.22 -3.20 -15.24
C TYR A 44 40.71 -4.52 -14.66
N GLY A 45 41.60 -5.33 -14.10
CA GLY A 45 41.32 -6.64 -13.53
C GLY A 45 40.35 -6.51 -12.37
N PHE A 46 39.24 -7.25 -12.43
CA PHE A 46 38.22 -7.24 -11.41
C PHE A 46 38.25 -8.52 -10.59
N SER A 47 38.09 -8.40 -9.27
CA SER A 47 38.18 -9.56 -8.37
C SER A 47 37.07 -10.57 -8.66
N VAL A 48 37.45 -11.82 -8.92
CA VAL A 48 36.50 -12.94 -9.08
C VAL A 48 35.71 -13.16 -7.78
N ASN A 49 36.36 -12.99 -6.62
CA ASN A 49 35.69 -13.14 -5.31
C ASN A 49 34.59 -12.09 -5.08
N HIS A 50 34.63 -10.96 -5.78
CA HIS A 50 33.56 -9.95 -5.74
C HIS A 50 32.56 -10.13 -6.89
N SER A 51 33.03 -10.29 -8.13
CA SER A 51 32.14 -10.41 -9.30
C SER A 51 31.29 -11.68 -9.27
N LEU A 52 31.81 -12.80 -8.79
CA LEU A 52 31.11 -14.08 -8.82
C LEU A 52 29.87 -14.09 -7.89
N PRO A 53 29.95 -13.72 -6.59
CA PRO A 53 28.76 -13.62 -5.74
C PRO A 53 27.69 -12.66 -6.28
N TYR A 54 28.09 -11.49 -6.78
CA TYR A 54 27.14 -10.52 -7.36
C TYR A 54 26.51 -11.04 -8.66
N SER A 55 27.26 -11.79 -9.46
CA SER A 55 26.72 -12.47 -10.66
C SER A 55 25.68 -13.52 -10.28
N TYR A 56 25.91 -14.29 -9.21
CA TYR A 56 24.90 -15.21 -8.68
C TYR A 56 23.64 -14.50 -8.22
N VAL A 57 23.75 -13.38 -7.49
CA VAL A 57 22.59 -12.57 -7.09
C VAL A 57 21.83 -12.05 -8.32
N GLY A 58 22.55 -11.56 -9.33
CA GLY A 58 21.96 -11.10 -10.59
C GLY A 58 21.22 -12.21 -11.34
N TYR A 59 21.81 -13.40 -11.40
CA TYR A 59 21.18 -14.58 -12.00
C TYR A 59 19.92 -14.99 -11.25
N ILE A 60 19.98 -15.10 -9.91
CA ILE A 60 18.81 -15.44 -9.07
C ILE A 60 17.68 -14.43 -9.25
N ALA A 61 18.00 -13.13 -9.21
CA ALA A 61 17.01 -12.08 -9.41
C ALA A 61 16.39 -12.14 -10.82
N THR A 62 17.18 -12.41 -11.85
CA THR A 62 16.70 -12.55 -13.23
C THR A 62 15.79 -13.77 -13.38
N TRP A 63 16.19 -14.90 -12.79
CA TRP A 63 15.40 -16.13 -12.80
C TRP A 63 14.05 -15.93 -12.11
N LEU A 64 14.02 -15.27 -10.94
CA LEU A 64 12.77 -14.94 -10.24
C LEU A 64 11.90 -13.96 -11.04
N ARG A 65 12.50 -12.96 -11.69
CA ARG A 65 11.75 -12.03 -12.56
C ARG A 65 11.10 -12.74 -13.74
N TYR A 66 11.77 -13.76 -14.29
CA TYR A 66 11.25 -14.50 -15.44
C TYR A 66 10.17 -15.52 -15.04
N TYR A 67 10.41 -16.34 -14.03
CA TYR A 67 9.50 -17.45 -13.66
C TYR A 67 8.47 -17.11 -12.58
N TYR A 68 8.72 -16.08 -11.77
CA TYR A 68 7.91 -15.71 -10.60
C TYR A 68 7.69 -14.18 -10.57
N SER A 69 7.31 -13.60 -11.71
CA SER A 69 7.19 -12.16 -11.86
C SER A 69 6.22 -11.53 -10.86
N LEU A 70 5.13 -12.24 -10.52
CA LEU A 70 4.12 -11.81 -9.55
C LEU A 70 4.69 -11.75 -8.12
N GLU A 71 5.33 -12.83 -7.66
CA GLU A 71 6.00 -12.91 -6.35
C GLU A 71 7.13 -11.88 -6.24
N PHE A 72 7.92 -11.74 -7.30
CA PHE A 72 9.01 -10.78 -7.37
C PHE A 72 8.49 -9.34 -7.26
N ALA A 73 7.48 -8.99 -8.05
CA ALA A 73 6.85 -7.66 -8.00
C ALA A 73 6.24 -7.39 -6.62
N THR A 74 5.55 -8.37 -6.03
CA THR A 74 4.96 -8.26 -4.68
C THR A 74 6.02 -7.95 -3.63
N SER A 75 7.13 -8.70 -3.66
CA SER A 75 8.25 -8.49 -2.75
C SER A 75 8.89 -7.11 -2.96
N ALA A 76 9.03 -6.68 -4.22
CA ALA A 76 9.59 -5.38 -4.57
C ALA A 76 8.72 -4.20 -4.10
N PHE A 77 7.39 -4.31 -4.19
CA PHE A 77 6.46 -3.31 -3.64
C PHE A 77 6.63 -3.15 -2.13
N GLU A 78 6.80 -4.26 -1.39
CA GLU A 78 6.98 -4.21 0.05
C GLU A 78 8.35 -3.64 0.46
N ILE A 79 9.43 -4.12 -0.17
CA ILE A 79 10.80 -3.69 0.16
C ILE A 79 11.02 -2.19 -0.13
N TRP A 80 10.39 -1.67 -1.18
CA TRP A 80 10.60 -0.29 -1.63
C TRP A 80 9.42 0.65 -1.35
N LYS A 81 8.49 0.27 -0.48
CA LYS A 81 7.28 1.05 -0.15
C LYS A 81 7.53 2.51 0.24
N ASP A 82 8.69 2.81 0.84
CA ASP A 82 9.06 4.15 1.30
C ASP A 82 9.82 4.97 0.24
N ASP A 83 10.10 4.40 -0.94
CA ASP A 83 10.81 5.04 -2.04
C ASP A 83 9.89 5.15 -3.27
N GLN A 84 9.24 6.30 -3.42
CA GLN A 84 8.28 6.54 -4.51
C GLN A 84 8.88 6.34 -5.91
N ASN A 85 10.16 6.67 -6.10
CA ASN A 85 10.81 6.49 -7.40
C ASN A 85 10.96 5.00 -7.73
N LYS A 86 11.28 4.17 -6.73
CA LYS A 86 11.34 2.71 -6.90
C LYS A 86 9.93 2.12 -7.07
N ILE A 87 8.94 2.57 -6.32
CA ILE A 87 7.54 2.14 -6.51
C ILE A 87 7.04 2.43 -7.92
N ASN A 88 7.37 3.58 -8.50
CA ASN A 88 7.00 3.90 -9.88
C ASN A 88 7.66 2.93 -10.89
N LYS A 89 8.92 2.54 -10.66
CA LYS A 89 9.63 1.55 -11.48
C LYS A 89 9.02 0.16 -11.34
N VAL A 90 8.69 -0.28 -10.12
CA VAL A 90 8.01 -1.57 -9.90
C VAL A 90 6.63 -1.57 -10.53
N SER A 91 5.88 -0.47 -10.44
CA SER A 91 4.57 -0.33 -11.06
C SER A 91 4.65 -0.46 -12.57
N SER A 92 5.66 0.15 -13.20
CA SER A 92 5.90 0.02 -14.65
C SER A 92 6.24 -1.43 -15.02
N TYR A 93 7.15 -2.06 -14.27
CA TYR A 93 7.49 -3.48 -14.44
C TYR A 93 6.27 -4.40 -14.30
N ALA A 94 5.44 -4.18 -13.28
CA ALA A 94 4.23 -4.95 -13.06
C ALA A 94 3.26 -4.83 -14.24
N GLN A 95 3.05 -3.60 -14.75
CA GLN A 95 2.21 -3.36 -15.92
C GLN A 95 2.74 -4.07 -17.18
N GLU A 96 4.05 -4.02 -17.44
CA GLU A 96 4.69 -4.74 -18.56
C GLU A 96 4.48 -6.26 -18.49
N HIS A 97 4.31 -6.81 -17.29
CA HIS A 97 4.08 -8.24 -17.04
C HIS A 97 2.58 -8.57 -16.83
N GLY A 98 1.68 -7.65 -17.14
CA GLY A 98 0.24 -7.84 -16.98
C GLY A 98 -0.22 -7.99 -15.52
N ILE A 99 0.60 -7.57 -14.56
CA ILE A 99 0.29 -7.63 -13.13
C ILE A 99 -0.44 -6.36 -12.73
N THR A 100 -1.65 -6.52 -12.18
CA THR A 100 -2.47 -5.37 -11.76
C THR A 100 -2.31 -5.07 -10.27
N LEU A 101 -1.97 -3.83 -9.93
CA LEU A 101 -1.99 -3.36 -8.54
C LEU A 101 -3.41 -2.92 -8.14
N LYS A 102 -3.91 -3.47 -7.05
CA LYS A 102 -5.26 -3.26 -6.53
C LYS A 102 -5.21 -2.72 -5.09
N LYS A 103 -6.23 -1.95 -4.73
CA LYS A 103 -6.42 -1.44 -3.36
C LYS A 103 -6.69 -2.57 -2.39
N ALA A 104 -6.54 -2.27 -1.10
CA ALA A 104 -6.84 -3.25 -0.06
C ALA A 104 -8.33 -3.65 -0.08
N ILE A 105 -8.65 -4.95 -0.14
CA ILE A 105 -10.02 -5.48 -0.05
C ILE A 105 -10.11 -6.71 0.86
N PHE A 106 -11.28 -6.91 1.46
CA PHE A 106 -11.55 -8.01 2.38
C PHE A 106 -11.48 -9.38 1.70
N GLY A 107 -10.71 -10.29 2.32
CA GLY A 107 -10.55 -11.67 1.88
C GLY A 107 -9.52 -11.91 0.78
N LYS A 108 -8.91 -10.84 0.25
CA LYS A 108 -7.77 -10.90 -0.69
C LYS A 108 -6.53 -10.21 -0.13
N SER A 109 -6.68 -9.06 0.53
CA SER A 109 -5.55 -8.34 1.14
C SER A 109 -5.14 -8.92 2.49
N LYS A 110 -3.83 -8.80 2.77
CA LYS A 110 -3.21 -9.08 4.07
C LYS A 110 -2.71 -7.79 4.72
N GLY A 111 -1.88 -7.92 5.75
CA GLY A 111 -1.21 -6.79 6.39
C GLY A 111 -0.24 -6.05 5.47
N LEU A 112 0.54 -6.79 4.70
CA LEU A 112 1.50 -6.28 3.71
C LEU A 112 0.97 -6.49 2.29
N TYR A 113 1.72 -6.04 1.27
CA TYR A 113 1.39 -6.38 -0.12
C TYR A 113 1.25 -7.90 -0.28
N PHE A 114 0.17 -8.33 -0.92
CA PHE A 114 -0.12 -9.74 -1.08
C PHE A 114 -0.67 -10.05 -2.46
N MET A 115 -0.17 -11.13 -3.04
CA MET A 115 -0.50 -11.53 -4.40
C MET A 115 -1.73 -12.42 -4.47
N ASP A 116 -2.50 -12.24 -5.53
CA ASP A 116 -3.59 -13.11 -5.96
C ASP A 116 -3.18 -13.79 -7.27
N LYS A 117 -2.77 -15.05 -7.15
CA LYS A 117 -2.25 -15.85 -8.26
C LYS A 117 -3.30 -16.09 -9.34
N ASP A 118 -4.57 -16.23 -8.95
CA ASP A 118 -5.67 -16.53 -9.87
C ASP A 118 -5.92 -15.38 -10.85
N ASN A 119 -5.73 -14.14 -10.40
CA ASN A 119 -6.04 -12.93 -11.17
C ASN A 119 -4.79 -12.15 -11.59
N ASN A 120 -3.60 -12.72 -11.44
CA ASN A 120 -2.31 -12.06 -11.66
C ASN A 120 -2.28 -10.62 -11.10
N SER A 121 -2.68 -10.48 -9.82
CA SER A 121 -2.90 -9.18 -9.20
C SER A 121 -2.16 -9.08 -7.88
N ILE A 122 -1.79 -7.86 -7.49
CA ILE A 122 -1.20 -7.57 -6.19
C ILE A 122 -2.15 -6.65 -5.45
N TYR A 123 -2.48 -7.00 -4.22
CA TYR A 123 -3.32 -6.20 -3.35
C TYR A 123 -2.45 -5.44 -2.35
N GLU A 124 -2.74 -4.15 -2.18
CA GLU A 124 -2.19 -3.34 -1.10
C GLU A 124 -2.54 -3.93 0.27
N GLY A 125 -1.62 -3.77 1.22
CA GLY A 125 -1.78 -4.22 2.59
C GLY A 125 -2.46 -3.18 3.48
N THR A 126 -3.03 -3.62 4.60
CA THR A 126 -3.65 -2.69 5.57
C THR A 126 -2.63 -1.85 6.34
N ALA A 127 -1.35 -2.23 6.38
CA ALA A 127 -0.32 -1.53 7.15
C ALA A 127 -0.08 -0.08 6.70
N SER A 128 -0.32 0.25 5.44
CA SER A 128 -0.19 1.63 4.92
C SER A 128 -1.41 2.51 5.20
N ILE A 129 -2.49 1.95 5.76
CA ILE A 129 -3.72 2.67 6.07
C ILE A 129 -3.56 3.35 7.43
N LYS A 130 -3.75 4.67 7.48
CA LYS A 130 -3.69 5.46 8.71
C LYS A 130 -4.61 4.88 9.80
N GLY A 131 -4.04 4.63 10.97
CA GLY A 131 -4.75 4.06 12.12
C GLY A 131 -4.94 2.53 12.06
N ASN A 132 -4.35 1.87 11.06
CA ASN A 132 -4.36 0.44 10.86
C ASN A 132 -2.93 -0.14 10.94
N ASN A 133 -2.80 -1.47 10.90
CA ASN A 133 -1.51 -2.16 10.97
C ASN A 133 -1.56 -3.48 10.20
N SER A 134 -0.41 -4.18 10.10
CA SER A 134 -0.34 -5.46 9.39
C SER A 134 -1.16 -6.57 10.05
N GLN A 135 -1.13 -6.64 11.38
CA GLN A 135 -1.84 -7.67 12.15
C GLN A 135 -3.34 -7.68 11.88
N VAL A 136 -3.96 -6.51 11.75
CA VAL A 136 -5.40 -6.39 11.42
C VAL A 136 -5.69 -6.95 10.04
N GLY A 137 -4.83 -6.71 9.05
CA GLY A 137 -5.01 -7.22 7.69
C GLY A 137 -4.85 -8.74 7.62
N ASP A 138 -3.85 -9.28 8.29
CA ASP A 138 -3.63 -10.74 8.36
C ASP A 138 -4.81 -11.42 9.07
N LEU A 139 -5.27 -10.84 10.18
CA LEU A 139 -6.42 -11.35 10.91
C LEU A 139 -7.71 -11.32 10.07
N LEU A 140 -7.99 -10.22 9.38
CA LEU A 140 -9.17 -10.11 8.51
C LEU A 140 -9.09 -11.05 7.32
N TYR A 141 -7.89 -11.30 6.80
CA TYR A 141 -7.66 -12.31 5.77
C TYR A 141 -8.03 -13.71 6.29
N ASP A 142 -7.56 -14.07 7.48
CA ASP A 142 -7.84 -15.38 8.09
C ASP A 142 -9.33 -15.53 8.42
N ILE A 143 -9.97 -14.49 8.99
CA ILE A 143 -11.42 -14.46 9.23
C ILE A 143 -12.19 -14.73 7.93
N ALA A 144 -11.78 -14.10 6.82
CA ALA A 144 -12.42 -14.33 5.52
C ALA A 144 -12.25 -15.75 4.96
N LYS A 145 -11.29 -16.54 5.47
CA LYS A 145 -11.09 -17.95 5.08
C LYS A 145 -11.86 -18.94 5.94
N ILE A 146 -12.36 -18.52 7.11
CA ILE A 146 -13.15 -19.39 7.99
C ILE A 146 -14.44 -19.81 7.29
N LYS A 147 -15.16 -18.86 6.70
CA LYS A 147 -16.41 -19.10 5.98
C LYS A 147 -16.76 -17.95 5.05
N LYS A 148 -17.78 -18.17 4.22
CA LYS A 148 -18.43 -17.10 3.47
C LYS A 148 -19.40 -16.35 4.39
N TYR A 149 -19.23 -15.04 4.47
CA TYR A 149 -20.14 -14.12 5.15
C TYR A 149 -21.12 -13.57 4.12
N GLU A 150 -22.41 -13.77 4.33
CA GLU A 150 -23.47 -13.35 3.39
C GLU A 150 -23.86 -11.89 3.59
N ASN A 151 -23.76 -11.37 4.81
CA ASN A 151 -24.06 -9.98 5.15
C ASN A 151 -22.95 -9.38 6.03
N PHE A 152 -22.94 -8.05 6.14
CA PHE A 152 -21.93 -7.32 6.90
C PHE A 152 -22.10 -7.52 8.41
N CYS A 153 -23.33 -7.61 8.92
CA CYS A 153 -23.60 -7.88 10.33
C CYS A 153 -23.01 -9.22 10.82
N ASP A 154 -22.97 -10.27 10.00
CA ASP A 154 -22.32 -11.54 10.32
C ASP A 154 -20.82 -11.33 10.56
N LEU A 155 -20.18 -10.58 9.66
CA LEU A 155 -18.76 -10.26 9.81
C LEU A 155 -18.51 -9.39 11.04
N LEU A 156 -19.37 -8.39 11.30
CA LEU A 156 -19.28 -7.55 12.49
C LEU A 156 -19.47 -8.35 13.77
N LEU A 157 -20.37 -9.34 13.77
CA LEU A 157 -20.57 -10.23 14.89
C LEU A 157 -19.30 -11.06 15.14
N LYS A 158 -18.73 -11.69 14.11
CA LYS A 158 -17.45 -12.41 14.24
C LYS A 158 -16.32 -11.52 14.76
N ILE A 159 -16.20 -10.28 14.27
CA ILE A 159 -15.12 -9.37 14.69
C ILE A 159 -15.33 -8.85 16.12
N HIS A 160 -16.58 -8.53 16.48
CA HIS A 160 -16.90 -7.83 17.72
C HIS A 160 -17.22 -8.77 18.89
N ASP A 161 -17.68 -9.98 18.58
CA ASP A 161 -18.09 -11.01 19.54
C ASP A 161 -17.89 -12.41 18.96
N ASP A 162 -16.64 -12.87 18.95
CA ASP A 162 -16.28 -14.23 18.56
C ASP A 162 -16.50 -15.22 19.71
N SER A 163 -17.73 -15.24 20.20
CA SER A 163 -18.14 -16.16 21.24
C SER A 163 -18.51 -17.53 20.67
N PHE A 164 -18.34 -18.55 21.50
CA PHE A 164 -18.81 -19.90 21.21
C PHE A 164 -19.20 -20.61 22.51
N ILE A 165 -20.13 -21.55 22.38
CA ILE A 165 -20.54 -22.43 23.48
C ILE A 165 -19.77 -23.73 23.37
N ALA A 166 -19.23 -24.20 24.49
CA ALA A 166 -18.70 -25.54 24.63
C ALA A 166 -19.59 -26.34 25.60
N ASP A 167 -20.01 -27.54 25.21
CA ASP A 167 -20.69 -28.46 26.11
C ASP A 167 -19.68 -29.32 26.92
N LYS A 168 -20.20 -30.12 27.86
CA LYS A 168 -19.40 -31.03 28.69
C LYS A 168 -18.64 -32.10 27.89
N GLU A 169 -19.06 -32.38 26.66
CA GLU A 169 -18.44 -33.36 25.76
C GLU A 169 -17.36 -32.72 24.88
N GLY A 170 -17.23 -31.38 24.92
CA GLY A 170 -16.27 -30.61 24.14
C GLY A 170 -16.77 -30.21 22.76
N ASN A 171 -18.06 -30.40 22.44
CA ASN A 171 -18.63 -29.91 21.19
C ASN A 171 -18.74 -28.39 21.22
N ILE A 172 -18.29 -27.75 20.15
CA ILE A 172 -18.26 -26.28 20.02
C ILE A 172 -19.35 -25.81 19.07
N THR A 173 -20.16 -24.85 19.50
CA THR A 173 -21.14 -24.16 18.66
C THR A 173 -20.84 -22.65 18.61
N ALA A 174 -20.57 -22.12 17.42
CA ALA A 174 -20.32 -20.70 17.24
C ALA A 174 -21.57 -19.86 17.55
N ILE A 175 -21.40 -18.67 18.12
CA ILE A 175 -22.52 -17.83 18.56
C ILE A 175 -23.47 -17.45 17.41
N GLU A 176 -22.96 -17.35 16.19
CA GLU A 176 -23.75 -17.04 14.99
C GLU A 176 -24.77 -18.13 14.68
N ASP A 177 -24.42 -19.40 14.94
CA ASP A 177 -25.34 -20.53 14.76
C ASP A 177 -26.32 -20.65 15.93
N VAL A 178 -25.88 -20.30 17.14
CA VAL A 178 -26.76 -20.18 18.31
C VAL A 178 -27.85 -19.15 18.03
N TYR A 179 -27.53 -18.00 17.45
CA TYR A 179 -28.49 -16.91 17.17
C TYR A 179 -29.49 -17.20 16.04
N LYS A 180 -29.35 -18.33 15.33
CA LYS A 180 -30.35 -18.80 14.35
C LYS A 180 -31.44 -19.67 14.98
N LYS A 181 -31.24 -20.11 16.22
CA LYS A 181 -32.21 -20.92 16.97
C LYS A 181 -33.44 -20.09 17.37
N ASP A 182 -34.55 -20.78 17.62
CA ASP A 182 -35.77 -20.11 18.06
C ASP A 182 -35.67 -19.59 19.51
N GLU A 183 -36.63 -18.76 19.91
CA GLU A 183 -36.61 -18.14 21.24
C GLU A 183 -36.69 -19.16 22.38
N ILE A 184 -37.41 -20.28 22.19
CA ILE A 184 -37.56 -21.32 23.21
C ILE A 184 -36.23 -22.05 23.40
N GLU A 185 -35.54 -22.40 22.31
CA GLU A 185 -34.20 -22.99 22.34
C GLU A 185 -33.19 -22.05 23.00
N LEU A 186 -33.17 -20.77 22.63
CA LEU A 186 -32.27 -19.78 23.23
C LEU A 186 -32.50 -19.63 24.75
N GLN A 187 -33.76 -19.67 25.18
CA GLN A 187 -34.09 -19.63 26.61
C GLN A 187 -33.66 -20.90 27.37
N LYS A 188 -33.61 -22.06 26.71
CA LYS A 188 -33.06 -23.30 27.28
C LYS A 188 -31.55 -23.19 27.45
N ILE A 189 -30.84 -22.74 26.40
CA ILE A 189 -29.38 -22.51 26.45
C ILE A 189 -29.02 -21.49 27.55
N ASP A 190 -29.80 -20.42 27.70
CA ASP A 190 -29.62 -19.44 28.78
C ASP A 190 -29.80 -20.06 30.19
N LYS A 191 -30.59 -21.13 30.34
CA LYS A 191 -30.72 -21.87 31.60
C LYS A 191 -29.53 -22.80 31.82
N GLU A 192 -29.09 -23.50 30.78
CA GLU A 192 -27.93 -24.41 30.82
C GLU A 192 -26.62 -23.66 31.14
N LEU A 193 -26.45 -22.44 30.62
CA LEU A 193 -25.34 -21.56 30.99
C LEU A 193 -25.39 -21.16 32.47
N LYS A 194 -26.57 -21.01 33.05
CA LYS A 194 -26.74 -20.65 34.47
C LYS A 194 -26.53 -21.83 35.40
N SER A 195 -26.89 -23.04 34.99
CA SER A 195 -26.62 -24.27 35.75
C SER A 195 -25.16 -24.72 35.62
N GLY A 196 -24.41 -24.21 34.63
CA GLY A 196 -23.04 -24.62 34.36
C GLY A 196 -22.96 -25.93 33.57
N ASP A 197 -24.03 -26.29 32.85
CA ASP A 197 -24.04 -27.47 31.98
C ASP A 197 -23.28 -27.24 30.68
N ILE A 198 -23.15 -25.98 30.27
CA ILE A 198 -22.38 -25.52 29.11
C ILE A 198 -21.60 -24.26 29.50
N GLU A 199 -20.51 -23.99 28.78
CA GLU A 199 -19.63 -22.84 29.01
C GLU A 199 -19.64 -21.89 27.80
N LEU A 200 -19.65 -20.58 28.08
CA LEU A 200 -19.51 -19.55 27.05
C LEU A 200 -18.07 -19.03 27.04
N HIS A 201 -17.38 -19.24 25.94
CA HIS A 201 -16.04 -18.70 25.70
C HIS A 201 -16.12 -17.54 24.71
N GLN A 202 -15.19 -16.59 24.84
CA GLN A 202 -15.11 -15.45 23.94
C GLN A 202 -13.67 -15.21 23.49
N ASN A 203 -13.44 -15.25 22.18
CA ASN A 203 -12.20 -14.78 21.61
C ASN A 203 -12.29 -13.26 21.39
N LYS A 204 -11.15 -12.56 21.58
CA LYS A 204 -11.07 -11.12 21.36
C LYS A 204 -10.09 -10.82 20.24
N TYR A 205 -10.59 -10.08 19.25
CA TYR A 205 -9.77 -9.52 18.20
C TYR A 205 -9.38 -8.09 18.54
N ASP A 206 -8.10 -7.73 18.32
CA ASP A 206 -7.64 -6.34 18.43
C ASP A 206 -8.03 -5.54 17.18
N ILE A 207 -9.35 -5.36 16.97
CA ILE A 207 -9.90 -4.52 15.91
C ILE A 207 -10.83 -3.49 16.56
N ASN A 208 -10.31 -2.27 16.72
CA ASN A 208 -11.02 -1.16 17.35
C ASN A 208 -11.84 -0.33 16.34
N LYS A 209 -12.57 0.67 16.85
CA LYS A 209 -13.41 1.54 16.03
C LYS A 209 -12.63 2.26 14.93
N THR A 210 -11.46 2.80 15.25
CA THR A 210 -10.63 3.56 14.31
C THR A 210 -10.20 2.68 13.14
N LYS A 211 -9.74 1.45 13.43
CA LYS A 211 -9.35 0.45 12.44
C LYS A 211 -10.52 0.13 11.48
N MET A 212 -11.70 -0.17 12.03
CA MET A 212 -12.90 -0.49 11.22
C MET A 212 -13.35 0.67 10.34
N VAL A 213 -13.46 1.88 10.90
CA VAL A 213 -13.93 3.06 10.16
C VAL A 213 -13.02 3.38 8.98
N GLY A 214 -11.71 3.27 9.15
CA GLY A 214 -10.75 3.48 8.04
C GLY A 214 -10.94 2.48 6.91
N LEU A 215 -11.13 1.20 7.25
CA LEU A 215 -11.36 0.14 6.26
C LEU A 215 -12.69 0.34 5.52
N ILE A 216 -13.78 0.63 6.24
CA ILE A 216 -15.09 0.92 5.64
C ILE A 216 -14.98 2.10 4.65
N ARG A 217 -14.40 3.23 5.09
CA ARG A 217 -14.29 4.46 4.28
C ARG A 217 -13.41 4.30 3.04
N LEU A 218 -12.49 3.33 3.04
CA LEU A 218 -11.66 3.00 1.88
C LEU A 218 -12.29 1.95 0.95
N GLY A 219 -13.49 1.46 1.26
CA GLY A 219 -14.17 0.44 0.47
C GLY A 219 -13.58 -0.97 0.63
N TYR A 220 -12.84 -1.22 1.73
CA TYR A 220 -12.27 -2.54 1.99
C TYR A 220 -13.34 -3.64 2.04
N PHE A 221 -14.57 -3.27 2.43
CA PHE A 221 -15.71 -4.16 2.58
C PHE A 221 -16.75 -4.03 1.45
N ASP A 222 -16.39 -3.48 0.28
CA ASP A 222 -17.31 -3.17 -0.83
C ASP A 222 -18.16 -4.37 -1.29
N LYS A 223 -17.72 -5.61 -1.04
CA LYS A 223 -18.50 -6.82 -1.35
C LYS A 223 -19.86 -6.88 -0.63
N PHE A 224 -20.06 -6.12 0.45
CA PHE A 224 -21.29 -6.12 1.25
C PHE A 224 -22.22 -4.94 0.92
N GLY A 225 -21.77 -3.95 0.14
CA GLY A 225 -22.56 -2.76 -0.21
C GLY A 225 -21.71 -1.49 -0.23
N SER A 226 -22.39 -0.37 -0.45
CA SER A 226 -21.78 0.95 -0.56
C SER A 226 -21.16 1.43 0.75
N ILE A 227 -20.11 2.26 0.64
CA ILE A 227 -19.37 2.78 1.80
C ILE A 227 -20.29 3.48 2.81
N LYS A 228 -21.28 4.26 2.34
CA LYS A 228 -22.19 5.01 3.24
C LYS A 228 -23.22 4.11 3.90
N LYS A 229 -23.74 3.10 3.20
CA LYS A 229 -24.56 2.04 3.81
C LYS A 229 -23.78 1.32 4.90
N LEU A 230 -22.58 0.81 4.59
CA LEU A 230 -21.77 0.04 5.54
C LEU A 230 -21.36 0.87 6.78
N GLN A 231 -21.07 2.16 6.61
CA GLN A 231 -20.84 3.06 7.74
C GLN A 231 -22.08 3.17 8.64
N THR A 232 -23.27 3.30 8.04
CA THR A 232 -24.55 3.39 8.77
C THR A 232 -24.82 2.10 9.55
N ILE A 233 -24.63 0.95 8.92
CA ILE A 233 -24.78 -0.36 9.57
C ILE A 233 -23.78 -0.56 10.70
N TYR A 234 -22.52 -0.18 10.50
CA TYR A 234 -21.51 -0.27 11.54
C TYR A 234 -21.86 0.59 12.77
N ASP A 235 -22.27 1.84 12.56
CA ASP A 235 -22.65 2.73 13.65
C ASP A 235 -23.90 2.24 14.39
N PHE A 236 -24.89 1.71 13.66
CA PHE A 236 -26.08 1.07 14.24
C PHE A 236 -25.72 -0.19 15.04
N PHE A 237 -24.92 -1.09 14.48
CA PHE A 237 -24.47 -2.32 15.13
C PHE A 237 -23.74 -2.02 16.44
N LYS A 238 -22.79 -1.07 16.43
CA LYS A 238 -22.05 -0.68 17.64
C LYS A 238 -22.95 -0.06 18.70
N LYS A 239 -24.04 0.59 18.31
CA LYS A 239 -25.02 1.19 19.23
C LYS A 239 -25.90 0.11 19.85
N GLU A 240 -26.49 -0.76 19.03
CA GLU A 240 -27.53 -1.70 19.45
C GLU A 240 -26.97 -3.04 19.99
N TYR A 241 -25.92 -3.58 19.37
CA TYR A 241 -25.31 -4.84 19.80
C TYR A 241 -24.24 -4.60 20.87
N LYS A 242 -24.46 -5.15 22.06
CA LYS A 242 -23.52 -5.11 23.18
C LYS A 242 -23.19 -6.54 23.63
N PRO A 243 -21.93 -6.99 23.49
CA PRO A 243 -21.51 -8.33 23.91
C PRO A 243 -21.75 -8.61 25.40
N ASN A 244 -21.83 -7.56 26.23
CA ASN A 244 -22.00 -7.67 27.68
C ASN A 244 -23.46 -7.83 28.13
N ASN A 245 -24.43 -7.89 27.21
CA ASN A 245 -25.83 -8.15 27.57
C ASN A 245 -25.97 -9.50 28.31
N LYS A 246 -26.90 -9.57 29.27
CA LYS A 246 -26.95 -10.68 30.26
C LYS A 246 -27.41 -12.04 29.71
N THR A 247 -28.18 -12.08 28.62
CA THR A 247 -28.75 -13.33 28.08
C THR A 247 -28.46 -13.47 26.59
N LEU A 248 -28.22 -14.70 26.13
CA LEU A 248 -28.03 -15.00 24.72
C LEU A 248 -29.29 -14.70 23.92
N SER A 249 -30.49 -15.00 24.46
CA SER A 249 -31.76 -14.61 23.82
C SER A 249 -31.83 -13.10 23.56
N GLY A 250 -31.41 -12.27 24.52
CA GLY A 250 -31.40 -10.82 24.37
C GLY A 250 -30.38 -10.34 23.33
N LYS A 251 -29.18 -10.96 23.30
CA LYS A 251 -28.17 -10.65 22.28
C LYS A 251 -28.61 -11.07 20.88
N ALA A 252 -29.19 -12.26 20.73
CA ALA A 252 -29.74 -12.76 19.48
C ALA A 252 -30.79 -11.79 18.91
N LYS A 253 -31.75 -11.34 19.74
CA LYS A 253 -32.76 -10.34 19.33
C LYS A 253 -32.13 -9.05 18.82
N LYS A 254 -31.10 -8.54 19.50
CA LYS A 254 -30.38 -7.33 19.07
C LYS A 254 -29.59 -7.53 17.78
N TYR A 255 -28.95 -8.68 17.62
CA TYR A 255 -28.25 -9.02 16.38
C TYR A 255 -29.23 -9.18 15.20
N GLN A 256 -30.36 -9.87 15.39
CA GLN A 256 -31.39 -10.00 14.34
C GLN A 256 -31.95 -8.64 13.93
N LEU A 257 -32.13 -7.70 14.87
CA LEU A 257 -32.48 -6.32 14.55
C LEU A 257 -31.41 -5.63 13.68
N CYS A 258 -30.12 -5.87 13.92
CA CYS A 258 -29.05 -5.35 13.07
C CYS A 258 -29.10 -5.94 11.65
N VAL A 259 -29.33 -7.24 11.53
CA VAL A 259 -29.46 -7.92 10.23
C VAL A 259 -30.68 -7.42 9.45
N GLU A 260 -31.82 -7.22 10.12
CA GLU A 260 -33.02 -6.63 9.51
C GLU A 260 -32.77 -5.17 9.07
N THR A 261 -32.09 -4.39 9.91
CA THR A 261 -31.69 -3.02 9.57
C THR A 261 -30.78 -3.00 8.34
N GLU A 262 -29.82 -3.93 8.23
CA GLU A 262 -28.95 -4.04 7.05
C GLU A 262 -29.73 -4.29 5.76
N LYS A 263 -30.72 -5.19 5.80
CA LYS A 263 -31.57 -5.49 4.65
C LYS A 263 -32.40 -4.29 4.18
N ASN A 264 -32.86 -3.47 5.12
CA ASN A 264 -33.73 -2.34 4.86
C ASN A 264 -32.97 -1.02 4.60
N THR A 265 -31.65 -0.99 4.79
CA THR A 265 -30.85 0.22 4.57
C THR A 265 -30.51 0.38 3.09
N PRO A 266 -30.78 1.55 2.48
CA PRO A 266 -30.53 1.79 1.06
C PRO A 266 -29.04 1.83 0.71
N GLU A 267 -28.71 1.54 -0.56
CA GLU A 267 -27.37 1.67 -1.15
C GLU A 267 -27.02 3.13 -1.45
N ASP A 268 -27.00 3.95 -0.41
CA ASP A 268 -26.60 5.35 -0.49
C ASP A 268 -25.10 5.49 -0.78
N GLU A 269 -24.67 6.51 -1.54
CA GLU A 269 -23.25 6.79 -1.76
C GLU A 269 -22.80 8.11 -1.14
N TYR A 270 -21.52 8.18 -0.79
CA TYR A 270 -20.85 9.44 -0.51
C TYR A 270 -20.59 10.20 -1.81
N SER A 271 -20.55 11.54 -1.74
CA SER A 271 -20.14 12.32 -2.91
C SER A 271 -18.72 11.97 -3.33
N PHE A 272 -18.42 12.13 -4.62
CA PHE A 272 -17.09 11.85 -5.16
C PHE A 272 -15.97 12.58 -4.40
N ILE A 273 -16.22 13.83 -3.99
CA ILE A 273 -15.26 14.62 -3.22
C ILE A 273 -15.01 14.02 -1.84
N GLN A 274 -16.05 13.53 -1.15
CA GLN A 274 -15.88 12.85 0.14
C GLN A 274 -15.08 11.55 0.01
N LEU A 275 -15.26 10.82 -1.11
CA LEU A 275 -14.44 9.63 -1.37
C LEU A 275 -12.96 9.98 -1.54
N LEU A 276 -12.64 11.09 -2.22
CA LEU A 276 -11.26 11.60 -2.31
C LEU A 276 -10.73 12.05 -0.95
N GLU A 277 -11.55 12.71 -0.13
CA GLU A 277 -11.19 13.10 1.23
C GLU A 277 -10.81 11.87 2.09
N PHE A 278 -11.56 10.78 1.97
CA PHE A 278 -11.23 9.52 2.66
C PHE A 278 -9.92 8.92 2.15
N GLU A 279 -9.74 8.80 0.83
CA GLU A 279 -8.49 8.27 0.26
C GLU A 279 -7.29 9.10 0.73
N LEU A 280 -7.37 10.42 0.62
CA LEU A 280 -6.30 11.31 1.03
C LEU A 280 -6.00 11.18 2.54
N TYR A 281 -7.04 11.15 3.38
CA TYR A 281 -6.86 11.07 4.82
C TYR A 281 -6.22 9.76 5.27
N TYR A 282 -6.68 8.63 4.72
CA TYR A 282 -6.27 7.30 5.18
C TYR A 282 -5.04 6.77 4.45
N THR A 283 -4.78 7.19 3.21
CA THR A 283 -3.68 6.65 2.39
C THR A 283 -2.65 7.69 1.98
N GLY A 284 -2.92 8.99 2.19
CA GLY A 284 -2.06 10.08 1.74
C GLY A 284 -2.10 10.34 0.23
N LYS A 285 -2.90 9.59 -0.54
CA LYS A 285 -3.01 9.70 -1.99
C LYS A 285 -4.46 9.70 -2.46
N CYS A 286 -4.67 10.25 -3.65
CA CYS A 286 -5.93 10.15 -4.39
C CYS A 286 -5.72 9.23 -5.59
N SER A 287 -6.72 8.42 -5.91
CA SER A 287 -6.62 7.45 -7.01
C SER A 287 -7.88 7.37 -7.87
N LYS A 288 -9.05 7.72 -7.32
CA LYS A 288 -10.30 7.83 -8.09
C LYS A 288 -10.26 9.06 -8.99
N HIS A 289 -10.83 8.96 -10.18
CA HIS A 289 -11.03 10.09 -11.09
C HIS A 289 -12.44 10.00 -11.71
N ASP A 290 -12.95 11.13 -12.19
CA ASP A 290 -14.25 11.24 -12.86
C ASP A 290 -14.10 12.15 -14.07
N ASP A 291 -14.08 11.56 -15.26
CA ASP A 291 -13.83 12.24 -16.54
C ASP A 291 -14.95 13.23 -16.92
N ARG A 292 -16.13 13.11 -16.30
CA ARG A 292 -17.26 14.03 -16.44
C ARG A 292 -17.03 15.35 -15.68
N MET A 293 -16.12 15.37 -14.72
CA MET A 293 -15.82 16.58 -13.96
C MET A 293 -15.11 17.64 -14.81
N PRO A 294 -15.36 18.94 -14.58
CA PRO A 294 -14.63 20.00 -15.26
C PRO A 294 -13.12 19.90 -15.03
N SER A 295 -12.32 20.06 -16.09
CA SER A 295 -10.85 20.02 -16.01
C SER A 295 -10.26 21.09 -15.10
N LYS A 296 -10.98 22.20 -14.92
CA LYS A 296 -10.61 23.30 -14.02
C LYS A 296 -10.77 22.99 -12.54
N TYR A 297 -11.50 21.94 -12.17
CA TYR A 297 -11.67 21.57 -10.77
C TYR A 297 -10.43 20.83 -10.26
N GLY A 298 -9.90 21.35 -9.16
CA GLY A 298 -8.71 20.86 -8.50
C GLY A 298 -8.99 20.54 -7.04
N PHE A 299 -8.77 19.29 -6.65
CA PHE A 299 -8.81 18.86 -5.26
C PHE A 299 -7.43 19.07 -4.61
N ILE A 300 -7.37 19.76 -3.48
CA ILE A 300 -6.10 20.12 -2.86
C ILE A 300 -5.56 18.95 -2.03
N VAL A 301 -4.42 18.40 -2.45
CA VAL A 301 -3.76 17.24 -1.80
C VAL A 301 -2.71 17.67 -0.79
N ASP A 302 -1.98 18.74 -1.08
CA ASP A 302 -0.95 19.28 -0.18
C ASP A 302 -0.86 20.80 -0.33
N VAL A 303 -0.54 21.49 0.76
CA VAL A 303 -0.35 22.94 0.79
C VAL A 303 0.82 23.30 1.70
N ASN A 304 1.82 23.96 1.13
CA ASN A 304 2.94 24.53 1.85
C ASN A 304 3.00 26.05 1.62
N LYS A 305 2.55 26.81 2.61
CA LYS A 305 2.55 28.28 2.56
C LYS A 305 3.96 28.83 2.83
N GLY A 306 4.57 29.42 1.80
CA GLY A 306 5.83 30.14 1.93
C GLY A 306 5.66 31.64 2.20
N ARG A 307 6.78 32.36 2.27
CA ARG A 307 6.79 33.82 2.50
C ARG A 307 6.25 34.63 1.32
N THR A 308 6.52 34.22 0.09
CA THR A 308 6.18 34.97 -1.14
C THR A 308 5.13 34.27 -2.01
N ARG A 309 5.02 32.95 -1.86
CA ARG A 309 4.13 32.07 -2.61
C ARG A 309 3.77 30.85 -1.79
N THR A 310 2.60 30.30 -2.05
CA THR A 310 2.15 29.00 -1.58
C THR A 310 2.48 27.96 -2.65
N ARG A 311 3.10 26.85 -2.26
CA ARG A 311 3.19 25.65 -3.11
C ARG A 311 2.00 24.77 -2.79
N ALA A 312 1.32 24.28 -3.81
CA ALA A 312 0.19 23.38 -3.64
C ALA A 312 0.31 22.19 -4.59
N THR A 313 -0.08 21.01 -4.14
CA THR A 313 -0.31 19.87 -5.03
C THR A 313 -1.80 19.76 -5.29
N VAL A 314 -2.19 19.95 -6.54
CA VAL A 314 -3.59 19.92 -6.97
C VAL A 314 -3.86 18.63 -7.72
N TYR A 315 -4.77 17.81 -7.24
CA TYR A 315 -5.24 16.63 -7.95
C TYR A 315 -6.33 17.00 -8.95
N SER A 316 -6.07 16.75 -10.23
CA SER A 316 -7.10 16.87 -11.27
C SER A 316 -8.08 15.72 -11.12
N ILE A 317 -9.32 16.05 -10.75
CA ILE A 317 -10.38 15.05 -10.61
C ILE A 317 -10.70 14.39 -11.96
N LYS A 318 -10.63 15.18 -13.05
CA LYS A 318 -10.89 14.68 -14.40
C LYS A 318 -9.84 13.67 -14.86
N TYR A 319 -8.56 13.98 -14.65
CA TYR A 319 -7.46 13.21 -15.24
C TYR A 319 -6.78 12.24 -14.28
N GLY A 320 -7.11 12.28 -12.99
CA GLY A 320 -6.52 11.41 -11.98
C GLY A 320 -5.03 11.66 -11.74
N LYS A 321 -4.58 12.91 -11.85
CA LYS A 321 -3.15 13.27 -11.77
C LYS A 321 -2.90 14.42 -10.81
N ASN A 322 -1.81 14.31 -10.05
CA ASN A 322 -1.27 15.39 -9.23
C ASN A 322 -0.54 16.41 -10.11
N MET A 323 -0.85 17.68 -9.90
CA MET A 323 -0.25 18.82 -10.57
C MET A 323 0.38 19.73 -9.51
N PRO A 324 1.72 19.78 -9.41
CA PRO A 324 2.38 20.74 -8.54
C PRO A 324 2.18 22.16 -9.11
N MET A 325 1.71 23.07 -8.27
CA MET A 325 1.36 24.44 -8.66
C MET A 325 1.90 25.45 -7.67
N LEU A 326 2.16 26.66 -8.17
CA LEU A 326 2.58 27.82 -7.39
C LEU A 326 1.47 28.86 -7.36
N VAL A 327 1.14 29.35 -6.17
CA VAL A 327 0.12 30.37 -5.97
C VAL A 327 0.75 31.58 -5.31
N GLY A 328 0.78 32.72 -5.99
CA GLY A 328 1.31 33.95 -5.41
C GLY A 328 0.49 34.41 -4.20
N ASN A 329 1.12 35.07 -3.22
CA ASN A 329 0.45 35.49 -1.99
C ASN A 329 -0.86 36.26 -2.20
N ARG A 330 -0.91 37.14 -3.21
CA ARG A 330 -2.13 37.91 -3.51
C ARG A 330 -3.29 36.99 -3.92
N VAL A 331 -3.02 36.03 -4.80
CA VAL A 331 -4.04 35.07 -5.26
C VAL A 331 -4.48 34.18 -4.10
N TYR A 332 -3.53 33.67 -3.32
CA TYR A 332 -3.82 32.82 -2.17
C TYR A 332 -4.59 33.56 -1.06
N ASN A 333 -4.27 34.82 -0.78
CA ASN A 333 -4.99 35.59 0.25
C ASN A 333 -6.43 35.91 -0.18
N ASN A 334 -6.68 36.05 -1.49
CA ASN A 334 -8.03 36.24 -2.02
C ASN A 334 -8.85 34.95 -2.00
N VAL A 335 -8.19 33.80 -2.17
CA VAL A 335 -8.81 32.48 -2.20
C VAL A 335 -8.00 31.54 -1.32
N PRO A 336 -8.08 31.68 0.02
CA PRO A 336 -7.32 30.81 0.91
C PRO A 336 -7.91 29.40 0.85
N PHE A 337 -7.04 28.41 0.72
CA PHE A 337 -7.42 27.00 0.69
C PHE A 337 -6.41 26.17 1.48
N LYS A 338 -6.85 25.00 1.92
CA LYS A 338 -6.04 24.00 2.64
C LYS A 338 -6.23 22.63 1.98
N THR A 339 -5.45 21.66 2.43
CA THR A 339 -5.62 20.26 2.08
C THR A 339 -7.08 19.82 2.29
N GLY A 340 -7.63 19.09 1.31
CA GLY A 340 -9.01 18.61 1.25
C GLY A 340 -10.00 19.59 0.64
N ASP A 341 -9.64 20.86 0.43
CA ASP A 341 -10.55 21.81 -0.23
C ASP A 341 -10.68 21.52 -1.73
N LEU A 342 -11.80 21.94 -2.31
CA LEU A 342 -12.03 21.95 -3.75
C LEU A 342 -11.99 23.39 -4.26
N ILE A 343 -11.16 23.63 -5.27
CA ILE A 343 -11.05 24.91 -5.96
C ILE A 343 -11.31 24.75 -7.45
N SER A 344 -11.66 25.86 -8.10
CA SER A 344 -11.68 25.98 -9.55
C SER A 344 -10.53 26.87 -9.99
N ILE A 345 -9.68 26.36 -10.86
CA ILE A 345 -8.53 27.08 -11.43
C ILE A 345 -8.98 27.71 -12.75
N GLU A 346 -9.19 29.02 -12.74
CA GLU A 346 -9.75 29.73 -13.90
C GLU A 346 -8.65 30.19 -14.86
N GLN A 347 -7.44 30.46 -14.34
CA GLN A 347 -6.32 30.88 -15.17
C GLN A 347 -4.98 30.43 -14.57
N ILE A 348 -4.12 29.89 -15.43
CA ILE A 348 -2.73 29.53 -15.14
C ILE A 348 -1.76 30.30 -16.05
N GLU A 349 -0.51 30.41 -15.61
CA GLU A 349 0.62 30.91 -16.37
C GLU A 349 1.80 29.97 -16.18
N GLU A 350 2.39 29.49 -17.27
CA GLU A 350 3.62 28.70 -17.22
C GLU A 350 4.84 29.63 -17.21
N LYS A 351 5.78 29.39 -16.30
CA LYS A 351 7.03 30.16 -16.23
C LYS A 351 8.23 29.24 -16.21
N PRO A 352 9.32 29.53 -16.94
CA PRO A 352 10.55 28.76 -16.84
C PRO A 352 11.03 28.68 -15.39
N LYS A 353 11.30 27.45 -14.96
CA LYS A 353 11.77 27.14 -13.61
C LYS A 353 13.13 27.76 -13.39
N SER A 354 13.35 28.36 -12.23
CA SER A 354 14.67 28.87 -11.86
C SER A 354 15.51 27.72 -11.29
N VAL A 355 16.67 27.48 -11.90
CA VAL A 355 17.62 26.44 -11.52
C VAL A 355 18.98 27.05 -11.21
N PHE A 356 19.72 26.44 -10.30
CA PHE A 356 21.08 26.86 -10.00
C PHE A 356 22.03 25.95 -10.79
N MET A 357 22.68 26.52 -11.80
CA MET A 357 23.64 25.85 -12.67
C MET A 357 24.92 26.69 -12.68
N ASP A 358 26.06 26.03 -12.50
CA ASP A 358 27.39 26.67 -12.58
C ASP A 358 27.56 27.92 -11.68
N GLY A 359 26.99 27.89 -10.48
CA GLY A 359 27.12 29.00 -9.52
C GLY A 359 26.17 30.18 -9.74
N GLN A 360 25.28 30.13 -10.75
CA GLN A 360 24.32 31.20 -11.04
C GLN A 360 22.88 30.68 -11.14
N TRP A 361 21.92 31.55 -10.80
CA TRP A 361 20.50 31.27 -11.01
C TRP A 361 20.13 31.55 -12.45
N THR A 362 19.82 30.50 -13.21
CA THR A 362 19.40 30.58 -14.61
C THR A 362 17.98 30.05 -14.78
N LYS A 363 17.40 30.21 -15.98
CA LYS A 363 16.11 29.61 -16.33
C LYS A 363 16.34 28.25 -16.97
N HIS A 364 15.62 27.24 -16.51
CA HIS A 364 15.66 25.92 -17.12
C HIS A 364 15.15 26.01 -18.57
N PRO A 365 15.81 25.37 -19.54
CA PRO A 365 15.44 25.49 -20.94
C PRO A 365 14.08 24.88 -21.28
N THR A 366 13.65 23.85 -20.53
CA THR A 366 12.44 23.06 -20.84
C THR A 366 11.46 22.93 -19.68
N ASP A 367 11.89 23.17 -18.44
CA ASP A 367 11.06 22.88 -17.27
C ASP A 367 10.33 24.15 -16.87
N VAL A 368 9.02 24.02 -16.69
CA VAL A 368 8.15 25.13 -16.32
C VAL A 368 7.52 24.89 -14.96
N ASP A 369 7.40 25.98 -14.18
CA ASP A 369 6.53 26.07 -13.02
C ASP A 369 5.15 26.54 -13.48
N ILE A 370 4.09 25.87 -13.04
CA ILE A 370 2.70 26.28 -13.29
C ILE A 370 2.26 27.25 -12.17
N TRP A 371 1.96 28.50 -12.54
CA TRP A 371 1.49 29.53 -11.62
C TRP A 371 -0.01 29.75 -11.74
N VAL A 372 -0.74 29.67 -10.63
CA VAL A 372 -2.17 30.01 -10.58
C VAL A 372 -2.33 31.53 -10.55
N LYS A 373 -3.05 32.07 -11.55
CA LYS A 373 -3.34 33.49 -11.69
C LYS A 373 -4.69 33.86 -11.12
N GLN A 374 -5.67 33.00 -11.34
CA GLN A 374 -7.02 33.17 -10.86
C GLN A 374 -7.57 31.82 -10.43
N ALA A 375 -8.16 31.81 -9.24
CA ALA A 375 -8.88 30.66 -8.72
C ALA A 375 -10.21 31.14 -8.10
N LYS A 376 -11.12 30.20 -7.89
CA LYS A 376 -12.34 30.38 -7.10
C LYS A 376 -12.46 29.24 -6.11
N PHE A 377 -12.88 29.55 -4.90
CA PHE A 377 -13.19 28.54 -3.90
C PHE A 377 -14.52 27.87 -4.27
N ILE A 378 -14.57 26.54 -4.18
CA ILE A 378 -15.79 25.78 -4.50
C ILE A 378 -16.37 25.15 -3.24
N ARG A 379 -15.55 24.38 -2.50
CA ARG A 379 -16.01 23.66 -1.31
C ARG A 379 -14.89 23.53 -0.30
N LYS A 380 -15.25 23.68 0.97
CA LYS A 380 -14.37 23.42 2.11
C LYS A 380 -14.26 21.93 2.36
N GLY A 381 -13.02 21.49 2.56
CA GLY A 381 -12.69 20.12 2.89
C GLY A 381 -13.09 19.76 4.32
N GLU A 382 -13.73 18.62 4.45
CA GLU A 382 -14.05 17.96 5.71
C GLU A 382 -13.13 16.75 5.86
N ILE A 383 -11.83 17.01 6.04
CA ILE A 383 -10.88 15.95 6.37
C ILE A 383 -11.27 15.42 7.76
N SER A 384 -12.08 14.37 7.76
CA SER A 384 -12.78 13.85 8.92
C SER A 384 -11.80 13.50 10.06
N LYS A 385 -12.08 14.00 11.27
CA LYS A 385 -11.55 13.42 12.50
C LYS A 385 -12.37 12.21 12.91
#